data_AF-A0A260Z4A1-F1
#
_entry.id   AF-A0A260Z4A1-F1
#
_cell.length_a   1.000
_cell.length_b   1.000
_cell.length_c   1.000
_cell.angle_alpha   90.00
_cell.angle_beta   90.00
_cell.angle_gamma   90.00
#
_symmetry.space_group_name_H-M   'P 1'
#
loop_
_entity.id
_entity.type
_entity.pdbx_description
1 polymer ?
#
loop_
_entity_poly.entity_id
_entity_poly.type
_entity_poly.pdbx_seq_one_letter_code
_entity_poly.pdbx_strand_id
1 'polypeptide(L)' 'MREEGGRDGPRERAQANYAAVVDELKNKFKGLKEGCFPRPKGCLCVIGKTPGGRDITDRRMKDADCKCKEGERGPGCPAA' A
#
# COMPACT_ATOMS: atom_id res chain seq x y z
N MET A 1 45.74 -17.48 7.13
CA MET A 1 44.34 -17.26 7.53
C MET A 1 43.77 -16.30 6.51
N ARG A 2 42.82 -16.73 5.66
CA ARG A 2 42.17 -15.82 4.70
C ARG A 2 41.15 -15.00 5.48
N GLU A 3 41.37 -13.69 5.56
CA GLU A 3 40.32 -12.77 5.99
C GLU A 3 39.25 -12.75 4.91
N GLU A 4 38.12 -13.38 5.19
CA GLU A 4 36.92 -13.29 4.35
C GLU A 4 36.38 -11.87 4.43
N GLY A 5 36.69 -11.09 3.40
CA GLY A 5 36.23 -9.72 3.24
C GLY A 5 34.71 -9.61 3.23
N GLY A 6 34.22 -8.56 3.89
CA GLY A 6 32.96 -7.89 3.56
C GLY A 6 31.69 -8.56 4.06
N ARG A 7 31.44 -8.57 5.37
CA ARG A 7 30.08 -8.84 5.89
C ARG A 7 29.27 -7.54 5.91
N ASP A 8 28.48 -7.36 4.86
CA ASP A 8 27.43 -6.35 4.69
C ASP A 8 27.86 -4.92 4.99
N GLY A 9 28.52 -4.29 4.00
CA GLY A 9 28.71 -2.84 4.00
C GLY A 9 27.37 -2.08 4.08
N PRO A 10 27.39 -0.76 4.39
CA PRO A 10 26.17 0.05 4.57
C PRO A 10 25.15 -0.06 3.43
N ARG A 11 25.62 -0.36 2.20
CA ARG A 11 24.78 -0.57 1.01
C ARG A 11 23.90 -1.82 1.07
N GLU A 12 24.43 -2.95 1.55
CA GLU A 12 23.70 -4.22 1.58
C GLU A 12 22.59 -4.16 2.64
N ARG A 13 22.90 -3.60 3.81
CA ARG A 13 21.90 -3.28 4.85
C ARG A 13 20.82 -2.32 4.34
N ALA A 14 21.19 -1.29 3.59
CA ALA A 14 20.23 -0.35 3.01
C ALA A 14 19.29 -1.05 2.01
N GLN A 15 19.81 -1.98 1.20
CA GLN A 15 19.03 -2.73 0.23
C GLN A 15 18.08 -3.73 0.90
N ALA A 16 18.52 -4.42 1.95
CA ALA A 16 17.67 -5.31 2.75
C ALA A 16 16.54 -4.54 3.46
N ASN A 17 16.85 -3.40 4.08
CA ASN A 17 15.85 -2.52 4.69
C ASN A 17 14.84 -2.00 3.67
N TYR A 18 15.30 -1.58 2.49
CA TYR A 18 14.43 -1.14 1.41
C TYR A 18 13.49 -2.26 0.96
N ALA A 19 14.00 -3.47 0.76
CA ALA A 19 13.19 -4.63 0.37
C ALA A 19 12.11 -4.94 1.41
N ALA A 20 12.43 -4.88 2.70
CA ALA A 20 11.48 -5.09 3.79
C ALA A 20 10.35 -4.05 3.79
N VAL A 21 10.67 -2.75 3.60
CA VAL A 21 9.66 -1.68 3.51
C VAL A 21 8.77 -1.87 2.27
N VAL A 22 9.35 -2.25 1.14
CA VAL A 22 8.58 -2.52 -0.09
C VAL A 22 7.62 -3.69 0.10
N ASP A 23 8.04 -4.77 0.77
CA ASP A 23 7.17 -5.89 1.08
C ASP A 23 6.03 -5.49 2.03
N GLU A 24 6.33 -4.72 3.07
CA GLU A 24 5.33 -4.19 3.99
C GLU A 24 4.29 -3.33 3.26
N LEU A 25 4.73 -2.44 2.38
CA LEU A 25 3.85 -1.62 1.55
C LEU A 25 2.99 -2.50 0.63
N LYS A 26 3.60 -3.46 -0.07
CA LYS A 26 2.85 -4.38 -0.93
C LYS A 26 1.75 -5.11 -0.15
N ASN A 27 2.05 -5.58 1.05
CA ASN A 27 1.06 -6.25 1.91
C ASN A 27 -0.04 -5.30 2.41
N LYS A 28 0.31 -4.06 2.80
CA LYS A 28 -0.66 -3.05 3.25
C LYS A 28 -1.59 -2.56 2.14
N PHE A 29 -1.10 -2.49 0.90
CA PHE A 29 -1.87 -2.05 -0.27
C PHE A 29 -2.52 -3.22 -1.02
N LYS A 30 -2.17 -4.48 -0.69
CA LYS A 30 -2.72 -5.66 -1.36
C LYS A 30 -4.25 -5.70 -1.24
N GLY A 31 -4.90 -5.62 -2.39
CA GLY A 31 -6.34 -5.69 -2.52
C GLY A 31 -7.09 -4.43 -2.09
N LEU A 32 -6.43 -3.31 -1.79
CA LEU A 32 -7.12 -2.02 -1.61
C LEU A 32 -7.66 -1.51 -2.94
N LYS A 33 -8.84 -0.88 -2.89
CA LYS A 33 -9.42 -0.15 -4.03
C LYS A 33 -8.50 0.99 -4.46
N GLU A 34 -8.44 1.28 -5.76
CA GLU A 34 -7.76 2.47 -6.27
C GLU A 34 -8.37 3.72 -5.62
N GLY A 35 -7.50 4.62 -5.18
CA GLY A 35 -7.89 5.80 -4.41
C GLY A 35 -8.20 5.53 -2.93
N CYS A 36 -8.07 4.28 -2.45
CA CYS A 36 -8.12 3.97 -1.01
C CYS A 36 -6.72 3.80 -0.42
N PHE A 37 -6.50 4.41 0.74
CA PHE A 37 -5.22 4.45 1.45
C PHE A 37 -5.34 3.73 2.80
N PRO A 38 -4.42 2.80 3.12
CA PRO A 38 -4.47 2.02 4.34
C PRO A 38 -4.18 2.90 5.56
N ARG A 39 -4.94 2.71 6.64
CA ARG A 39 -4.77 3.42 7.92
C ARG A 39 -4.68 2.41 9.06
N PRO A 40 -4.13 2.77 10.23
CA PRO A 40 -4.11 1.88 11.39
C PRO A 40 -5.51 1.44 11.86
N LYS A 41 -6.54 2.25 11.56
CA LYS A 41 -7.96 1.93 11.77
C LYS A 41 -8.70 2.16 10.46
N GLY A 42 -8.95 1.09 9.71
CA GLY A 42 -9.65 1.09 8.44
C GLY A 42 -8.86 1.75 7.29
N CYS A 43 -9.51 2.57 6.47
CA CYS A 43 -8.88 3.25 5.33
C CYS A 43 -9.49 4.62 5.05
N LEU A 44 -8.82 5.35 4.16
CA LEU A 44 -9.31 6.59 3.58
C LEU A 44 -9.49 6.41 2.08
N CYS A 45 -10.71 6.52 1.57
CA CYS A 45 -11.01 6.37 0.15
C CYS A 45 -11.38 7.70 -0.48
N VAL A 46 -10.78 8.04 -1.62
CA VAL A 46 -11.22 9.17 -2.44
C VAL A 46 -12.48 8.74 -3.18
N ILE A 47 -13.63 9.37 -2.85
CA ILE A 47 -14.94 9.06 -3.44
C ILE A 47 -15.31 10.01 -4.59
N GLY A 48 -14.54 11.07 -4.80
CA GLY A 48 -14.78 12.04 -5.87
C GLY A 48 -13.90 13.26 -5.73
N LYS A 49 -14.13 14.26 -6.57
CA LYS A 49 -13.46 15.56 -6.51
C LYS A 49 -14.50 16.67 -6.43
N THR A 50 -14.22 17.68 -5.62
CA THR A 50 -15.01 18.92 -5.58
C THR A 50 -14.87 19.67 -6.92
N PRO A 51 -15.80 20.59 -7.24
CA PRO A 51 -15.70 21.42 -8.45
C PRO A 51 -14.40 22.25 -8.53
N GLY A 52 -13.77 22.53 -7.37
CA GLY A 52 -12.48 23.21 -7.26
C GLY A 52 -11.26 22.28 -7.30
N GLY A 53 -11.43 21.00 -7.64
CA GLY A 53 -10.33 20.04 -7.83
C GLY A 53 -9.79 19.40 -6.54
N ARG A 54 -10.33 19.71 -5.36
CA ARG A 54 -9.95 19.04 -4.10
C ARG A 54 -10.58 17.66 -4.01
N ASP A 55 -9.79 16.67 -3.61
CA ASP A 55 -10.26 15.31 -3.40
C ASP A 55 -11.26 15.25 -2.22
N ILE A 56 -12.39 14.58 -2.45
CA ILE A 56 -13.39 14.28 -1.43
C ILE A 56 -13.05 12.89 -0.89
N THR A 57 -12.63 12.84 0.37
CA THR A 57 -12.21 11.60 1.02
C THR A 57 -13.27 11.11 2.00
N ASP A 58 -13.61 9.84 1.94
CA ASP A 58 -14.44 9.13 2.90
C ASP A 58 -13.58 8.21 3.79
N ARG A 59 -13.85 8.22 5.09
CA ARG A 59 -13.10 7.41 6.06
C ARG A 59 -13.92 6.17 6.41
N ARG A 60 -13.43 5.00 6.02
CA ARG A 60 -14.06 3.72 6.37
C ARG A 60 -13.31 3.05 7.51
N MET A 61 -14.03 2.57 8.52
CA MET A 61 -13.45 1.93 9.72
C MET A 61 -13.13 0.45 9.52
N LYS A 62 -13.73 -0.21 8.52
CA LYS A 62 -13.60 -1.65 8.28
C LYS A 62 -12.70 -1.90 7.08
N ASP A 63 -11.72 -2.79 7.23
CA ASP A 63 -10.81 -3.17 6.15
C ASP A 63 -11.54 -3.80 4.95
N ALA A 64 -12.64 -4.51 5.19
CA ALA A 64 -13.44 -5.14 4.14
C ALA A 64 -14.10 -4.12 3.20
N ASP A 65 -14.38 -2.92 3.68
CA ASP A 65 -14.96 -1.84 2.90
C ASP A 65 -13.93 -1.19 1.96
N CYS A 66 -12.66 -1.26 2.35
CA CYS A 66 -11.51 -0.67 1.66
C CYS A 66 -10.94 -1.57 0.57
N LYS A 67 -11.22 -2.88 0.68
CA LYS A 67 -10.68 -3.90 -0.20
C LYS A 67 -11.65 -4.26 -1.32
N CYS A 68 -11.11 -4.61 -2.47
CA CYS A 68 -11.87 -5.28 -3.52
C CYS A 68 -12.15 -6.71 -3.07
N LYS A 69 -13.41 -7.15 -3.12
CA LYS A 69 -13.68 -8.58 -2.98
C LYS A 69 -13.16 -9.31 -4.22
N GLU A 70 -12.83 -10.59 -4.03
CA GLU A 70 -12.45 -11.47 -5.13
C GLU A 70 -13.59 -11.52 -6.16
N GLY A 71 -13.33 -11.02 -7.37
CA GLY A 71 -14.31 -10.94 -8.46
C GLY A 71 -15.18 -9.67 -8.50
N GLU A 72 -15.01 -8.69 -7.61
CA GLU A 72 -15.73 -7.40 -7.71
C GLU A 72 -15.16 -6.53 -8.84
N ARG A 73 -16.00 -6.21 -9.83
CA ARG A 73 -15.76 -5.14 -10.82
C ARG A 73 -16.48 -3.88 -10.37
N GLY A 74 -15.73 -2.82 -10.10
CA GLY A 74 -16.28 -1.53 -9.67
C GLY A 74 -15.29 -0.38 -9.81
N PRO A 75 -15.71 0.88 -9.58
CA PRO A 75 -14.84 2.04 -9.66
C PRO A 75 -13.70 1.89 -8.64
N GLY A 76 -12.51 1.59 -9.14
CA GLY A 76 -11.29 1.35 -8.36
C GLY A 76 -11.00 -0.12 -8.00
N CYS A 77 -11.74 -1.09 -8.52
CA CYS A 77 -11.33 -2.49 -8.52
C CYS A 77 -11.01 -2.92 -9.94
N PRO A 78 -9.74 -2.85 -10.37
CA PRO A 78 -9.32 -3.45 -11.62
C PRO A 78 -9.40 -4.96 -11.43
N ALA A 79 -10.50 -5.57 -11.87
CA ALA A 79 -10.51 -7.01 -12.05
C ALA A 79 -9.43 -7.36 -13.07
N ALA A 80 -8.47 -8.21 -12.67
CA ALA A 80 -7.68 -9.00 -13.62
C ALA A 80 -8.59 -10.07 -14.25
#